data_AF-A0A928FU51-F1
#
_entry.id   AF-A0A928FU51-F1
#
_cell.length_a   1.000
_cell.length_b   1.000
_cell.length_c   1.000
_cell.angle_alpha   90.00
_cell.angle_beta   90.00
_cell.angle_gamma   90.00
#
_symmetry.space_group_name_H-M   'P 1'
#
loop_
_entity.id
_entity.type
_entity.pdbx_description
1 polymer ?
#
loop_
_entity_poly.entity_id
_entity_poly.type
_entity_poly.pdbx_seq_one_letter_code
_entity_poly.pdbx_strand_id
1 'polypeptide(L)'
;MGLGSAIGGAMKIGAGIFGGIKMAKAAKEVKANIQKQMRENQDWYDRRYNEDATQRADVQRVLTMTEESIKNRNKQAAGTQAVMGGTNESVAAARAANATALSDTMGQIAVNAEQRKDAIENQYMSTKANLNKQMNDITMQQADQVANAVSGVANAAADVAKIDNLFGKSK
;
A
#
# COMPACT_ATOMS: atom_id res chain seq x y z
N MET A 1 2.45 1.65 -15.54
CA MET A 1 2.19 0.21 -15.33
C MET A 1 3.48 -0.55 -15.61
N GLY A 2 4.08 -1.35 -14.74
CA GLY A 2 3.85 -1.58 -13.32
C GLY A 2 5.21 -1.86 -12.67
N LEU A 3 5.42 -1.34 -11.47
CA LEU A 3 6.52 -1.76 -10.61
C LEU A 3 6.03 -3.00 -9.87
N GLY A 4 5.87 -4.10 -10.63
CA GLY A 4 5.87 -5.44 -10.08
C GLY A 4 7.27 -5.69 -9.58
N SER A 5 7.60 -5.17 -8.40
CA SER A 5 8.76 -5.61 -7.65
C SER A 5 8.50 -7.07 -7.32
N ALA A 6 9.10 -7.94 -8.12
CA ALA A 6 9.29 -9.34 -7.85
C ALA A 6 10.12 -9.51 -6.57
N ILE A 7 9.51 -9.21 -5.42
CA ILE A 7 9.99 -9.70 -4.12
C ILE A 7 9.49 -11.14 -3.99
N GLY A 8 9.82 -11.94 -5.00
CA GLY A 8 9.84 -13.39 -4.93
C GLY A 8 11.13 -13.79 -4.22
N GLY A 9 11.25 -13.42 -2.95
CA GLY A 9 12.26 -13.97 -2.05
C GLY A 9 11.80 -15.34 -1.59
N ALA A 10 11.62 -16.28 -2.52
CA ALA A 10 11.42 -17.69 -2.21
C ALA A 10 12.73 -18.22 -1.64
N MET A 11 12.96 -17.97 -0.35
CA MET A 11 14.00 -18.63 0.42
C MET A 11 13.53 -20.07 0.63
N LYS A 12 13.80 -20.92 -0.36
CA LYS A 12 13.67 -22.37 -0.26
C LYS A 12 14.64 -22.86 0.83
N ILE A 13 14.19 -22.89 2.07
CA ILE A 13 14.86 -23.66 3.12
C ILE A 13 14.52 -25.13 2.83
N GLY A 14 15.39 -25.75 2.04
CA GLY A 14 15.36 -27.18 1.77
C GLY A 14 15.65 -27.96 3.05
N ALA A 15 14.95 -29.09 3.19
CA ALA A 15 15.09 -30.04 4.28
C ALA A 15 16.54 -30.53 4.41
N GLY A 16 17.26 -29.98 5.36
CA GLY A 16 18.59 -30.43 5.72
C GLY A 16 18.90 -29.81 7.06
N ILE A 17 19.19 -30.65 8.06
CA ILE A 17 19.52 -30.28 9.43
C ILE A 17 20.85 -29.48 9.41
N PHE A 18 20.77 -28.21 9.01
CA PHE A 18 21.89 -27.28 8.98
C PHE A 18 21.75 -26.32 10.16
N GLY A 19 22.18 -26.78 11.33
CA GLY A 19 22.58 -26.00 12.51
C GLY A 19 21.57 -24.97 13.04
N GLY A 20 21.04 -25.19 14.25
CA GLY A 20 20.06 -24.30 14.91
C GLY A 20 20.42 -22.81 14.92
N ILE A 21 21.72 -22.45 14.89
CA ILE A 21 22.20 -21.06 14.82
C ILE A 21 21.97 -20.43 13.43
N LYS A 22 22.16 -21.19 12.34
CA LYS A 22 21.99 -20.67 10.96
C LYS A 22 20.52 -20.45 10.63
N MET A 23 19.62 -21.35 11.06
CA MET A 23 18.17 -21.16 10.92
C MET A 23 17.65 -19.97 11.75
N ALA A 24 18.13 -19.81 12.98
CA ALA A 24 17.77 -18.65 13.81
C ALA A 24 18.22 -17.32 13.16
N LYS A 25 19.42 -17.27 12.58
CA LYS A 25 19.93 -16.09 11.87
C LYS A 25 19.12 -15.79 10.61
N ALA A 26 18.85 -16.80 9.78
CA ALA A 26 18.03 -16.64 8.57
C ALA A 26 16.62 -16.13 8.91
N ALA A 27 15.97 -16.70 9.91
CA ALA A 27 14.65 -16.24 10.32
C ALA A 27 14.67 -14.82 10.89
N LYS A 28 15.74 -14.42 11.60
CA LYS A 28 15.94 -13.03 12.04
C LYS A 28 16.11 -12.08 10.86
N GLU A 29 16.87 -12.46 9.84
CA GLU A 29 17.05 -11.67 8.61
C GLU A 29 15.74 -11.51 7.84
N VAL A 30 14.93 -12.58 7.72
CA VAL A 30 13.61 -12.51 7.08
C VAL A 30 12.67 -11.59 7.88
N LYS A 31 12.61 -11.71 9.22
CA LYS A 31 11.82 -10.79 10.06
C LYS A 31 12.28 -9.34 9.90
N ALA A 32 13.58 -9.09 9.91
CA ALA A 32 14.14 -7.75 9.73
C ALA A 32 13.79 -7.17 8.34
N ASN A 33 13.80 -8.00 7.31
CA ASN A 33 13.40 -7.60 5.96
C ASN A 33 11.91 -7.27 5.87
N ILE A 34 11.02 -8.06 6.48
CA ILE A 34 9.58 -7.76 6.51
C ILE A 34 9.31 -6.48 7.32
N GLN A 35 9.99 -6.28 8.44
CA GLN A 35 9.90 -5.02 9.20
C GLN A 35 10.36 -3.82 8.38
N LYS A 36 11.44 -3.98 7.59
CA LYS A 36 11.89 -2.95 6.65
C LYS A 36 10.81 -2.65 5.60
N GLN A 37 10.22 -3.67 4.99
CA GLN A 37 9.11 -3.51 4.04
C GLN A 37 7.89 -2.84 4.67
N MET A 38 7.56 -3.13 5.93
CA MET A 38 6.47 -2.46 6.64
C MET A 38 6.76 -0.96 6.82
N ARG A 39 8.00 -0.59 7.17
CA ARG A 39 8.42 0.82 7.24
C ARG A 39 8.37 1.49 5.88
N GLU A 40 8.90 0.86 4.84
CA GLU A 40 8.87 1.42 3.48
C GLU A 40 7.43 1.60 2.97
N ASN A 41 6.51 0.68 3.29
CA ASN A 41 5.09 0.81 2.97
C ASN A 41 4.42 1.96 3.75
N GLN A 42 4.79 2.15 5.02
CA GLN A 42 4.35 3.29 5.83
C GLN A 42 4.86 4.61 5.24
N ASP A 43 6.15 4.72 4.96
CA ASP A 43 6.79 5.92 4.38
C ASP A 43 6.19 6.25 3.01
N TRP A 44 5.91 5.23 2.20
CA TRP A 44 5.23 5.39 0.91
C TRP A 44 3.81 5.92 1.08
N TYR A 45 3.04 5.36 2.02
CA TYR A 45 1.69 5.82 2.33
C TYR A 45 1.69 7.25 2.83
N ASP A 46 2.52 7.57 3.83
CA ASP A 46 2.61 8.91 4.41
C ASP A 46 3.01 9.94 3.35
N ARG A 47 3.93 9.59 2.43
CA ARG A 47 4.30 10.46 1.31
C ARG A 47 3.14 10.65 0.33
N ARG A 48 2.45 9.57 -0.07
CA ARG A 48 1.41 9.62 -1.12
C ARG A 48 0.08 10.18 -0.65
N TYR A 49 -0.30 9.90 0.60
CA TYR A 49 -1.53 10.38 1.21
C TYR A 49 -1.46 11.89 1.47
N ASN A 50 -0.29 12.39 1.89
CA ASN A 50 -0.05 13.81 2.15
C ASN A 50 0.38 14.62 0.90
N GLU A 51 0.61 13.96 -0.24
CA GLU A 51 0.93 14.65 -1.50
C GLU A 51 -0.29 15.45 -1.98
N ASP A 52 -0.17 16.79 -1.94
CA ASP A 52 -1.22 17.75 -2.27
C ASP A 52 -1.89 17.40 -3.61
N ALA A 53 -3.22 17.27 -3.58
CA ALA A 53 -4.01 16.93 -4.75
C ALA A 53 -4.14 18.10 -5.74
N THR A 54 -4.02 19.34 -5.27
CA THR A 54 -4.27 20.54 -6.08
C THR A 54 -3.10 20.93 -6.97
N GLN A 55 -1.88 20.55 -6.59
CA GLN A 55 -0.65 20.84 -7.34
C GLN A 55 -0.37 19.82 -8.45
N ARG A 56 -1.28 18.89 -8.68
CA ARG A 56 -1.04 17.80 -9.62
C ARG A 56 -1.38 18.19 -11.06
N ALA A 57 -0.61 17.64 -11.99
CA ALA A 57 -0.73 17.91 -13.42
C ALA A 57 -2.09 17.50 -14.02
N ASP A 58 -2.78 16.53 -13.43
CA ASP A 58 -4.15 16.13 -13.80
C ASP A 58 -5.17 17.21 -13.44
N VAL A 59 -5.07 17.79 -12.24
CA VAL A 59 -5.90 18.93 -11.82
C VAL A 59 -5.65 20.15 -12.70
N GLN A 60 -4.38 20.49 -12.92
CA GLN A 60 -4.02 21.60 -13.83
C GLN A 60 -4.58 21.38 -15.23
N ARG A 61 -4.47 20.16 -15.78
CA ARG A 61 -5.00 19.83 -17.11
C ARG A 61 -6.52 19.97 -17.17
N VAL A 62 -7.25 19.48 -16.17
CA VAL A 62 -8.71 19.59 -16.12
C VAL A 62 -9.14 21.06 -16.00
N LEU A 63 -8.43 21.86 -15.20
CA LEU A 63 -8.66 23.30 -15.10
C LEU A 63 -8.38 24.00 -16.44
N THR A 64 -7.25 23.72 -17.09
CA THR A 64 -6.92 24.26 -18.43
C THR A 64 -7.97 23.90 -19.47
N MET A 65 -8.43 22.65 -19.51
CA MET A 65 -9.50 22.23 -20.43
C MET A 65 -10.82 22.95 -20.14
N THR A 66 -11.13 23.19 -18.87
CA THR A 66 -12.34 23.93 -18.45
C THR A 66 -12.24 25.39 -18.85
N GLU A 67 -11.10 26.03 -18.62
CA GLU A 67 -10.82 27.41 -19.05
C GLU A 67 -10.89 27.55 -20.56
N GLU A 68 -10.34 26.60 -21.32
CA GLU A 68 -10.38 26.60 -22.78
C GLU A 68 -11.81 26.44 -23.30
N SER A 69 -12.60 25.56 -22.69
CA SER A 69 -14.04 25.39 -22.99
C SER A 69 -14.82 26.68 -22.71
N ILE A 70 -14.61 27.31 -21.55
CA ILE A 70 -15.21 28.61 -21.19
C ILE A 70 -14.81 29.68 -22.20
N LYS A 71 -13.53 29.75 -22.56
CA LYS A 71 -13.00 30.72 -23.53
C LYS A 71 -13.60 30.53 -24.91
N ASN A 72 -13.76 29.29 -25.37
CA ASN A 72 -14.38 28.99 -26.65
C ASN A 72 -15.87 29.35 -26.66
N ARG A 73 -16.61 29.05 -25.58
CA ARG A 73 -18.01 29.47 -25.41
C ARG A 73 -18.15 31.00 -25.41
N ASN A 74 -17.29 31.71 -24.69
CA ASN A 74 -17.28 33.16 -24.66
C ASN A 74 -16.94 33.77 -26.02
N LYS A 75 -16.02 33.18 -26.79
CA LYS A 75 -15.72 33.62 -28.17
C LYS A 75 -16.91 33.43 -29.11
N GLN A 76 -17.61 32.30 -29.03
CA GLN A 76 -18.82 32.05 -29.83
C GLN A 76 -19.96 33.00 -29.44
N ALA A 77 -20.15 33.24 -28.14
CA ALA A 77 -21.11 34.20 -27.64
C ALA A 77 -20.77 35.63 -28.08
N ALA A 78 -19.50 36.04 -28.05
CA ALA A 78 -19.07 37.36 -28.52
C ALA A 78 -19.25 37.52 -30.05
N GLY A 79 -18.94 36.49 -30.83
CA GLY A 79 -19.13 36.52 -32.29
C GLY A 79 -20.61 36.58 -32.70
N THR A 80 -21.50 35.96 -31.93
CA THR A 80 -22.95 36.04 -32.15
C THR A 80 -23.55 37.34 -31.61
N GLN A 81 -23.07 37.85 -30.47
CA GLN A 81 -23.46 39.16 -29.94
C GLN A 81 -23.04 40.33 -30.83
N ALA A 82 -21.88 40.25 -31.47
CA ALA A 82 -21.40 41.27 -32.40
C ALA A 82 -22.31 41.43 -33.64
N VAL A 83 -23.06 40.38 -33.98
CA VAL A 83 -23.97 40.36 -35.13
C VAL A 83 -25.43 40.59 -34.72
N MET A 84 -25.85 40.11 -33.53
CA MET A 84 -27.24 40.15 -33.08
C MET A 84 -27.57 41.25 -32.05
N GLY A 85 -26.58 42.00 -31.54
CA GLY A 85 -26.80 43.06 -30.55
C GLY A 85 -27.02 42.51 -29.14
N GLY A 86 -25.96 42.04 -28.49
CA GLY A 86 -26.04 41.42 -27.16
C GLY A 86 -26.35 42.40 -26.01
N THR A 87 -27.42 42.14 -25.26
CA THR A 87 -27.78 42.89 -24.03
C THR A 87 -26.98 42.41 -22.81
N ASN A 88 -26.91 43.26 -21.77
CA ASN A 88 -26.18 42.98 -20.52
C ASN A 88 -26.60 41.66 -19.84
N GLU A 89 -27.87 41.25 -19.99
CA GLU A 89 -28.39 40.00 -19.42
C GLU A 89 -27.67 38.76 -19.97
N SER A 90 -27.34 38.74 -21.27
CA SER A 90 -26.67 37.60 -21.89
C SER A 90 -25.20 37.46 -21.46
N VAL A 91 -24.53 38.57 -21.13
CA VAL A 91 -23.19 38.56 -20.52
C VAL A 91 -23.25 38.04 -19.09
N ALA A 92 -24.26 38.45 -18.31
CA ALA A 92 -24.47 37.96 -16.95
C ALA A 92 -24.77 36.46 -16.94
N ALA A 93 -25.65 35.99 -17.83
CA ALA A 93 -25.98 34.57 -17.97
C ALA A 93 -24.76 33.73 -18.37
N ALA A 94 -23.93 34.21 -19.31
CA ALA A 94 -22.69 33.53 -19.69
C ALA A 94 -21.70 33.43 -18.52
N ARG A 95 -21.54 34.50 -17.72
CA ARG A 95 -20.69 34.49 -16.52
C ARG A 95 -21.19 33.50 -15.47
N ALA A 96 -22.50 33.45 -15.21
CA ALA A 96 -23.09 32.50 -14.28
C ALA A 96 -22.89 31.04 -14.74
N ALA A 97 -23.06 30.77 -16.03
CA ALA A 97 -22.82 29.44 -16.60
C ALA A 97 -21.35 29.02 -16.49
N ASN A 98 -20.42 29.95 -16.74
CA ASN A 98 -18.97 29.70 -16.59
C ASN A 98 -18.56 29.47 -15.13
N ALA A 99 -19.11 30.24 -14.19
CA ALA A 99 -18.86 30.05 -12.77
C ALA A 99 -19.37 28.69 -12.27
N THR A 100 -20.54 28.27 -12.74
CA THR A 100 -21.11 26.94 -12.44
C THR A 100 -20.22 25.84 -13.00
N ALA A 101 -19.78 25.95 -14.27
CA ALA A 101 -18.89 24.96 -14.88
C ALA A 101 -17.55 24.83 -14.13
N LEU A 102 -16.97 25.96 -13.70
CA LEU A 102 -15.75 25.94 -12.88
C LEU A 102 -16.00 25.27 -11.52
N SER A 103 -17.12 25.61 -10.87
CA SER A 103 -17.52 25.02 -9.58
C SER A 103 -17.73 23.51 -9.68
N ASP A 104 -18.43 23.04 -10.70
CA ASP A 104 -18.67 21.61 -10.94
C ASP A 104 -17.36 20.86 -11.21
N THR A 105 -16.47 21.44 -12.02
CA THR A 105 -15.13 20.90 -12.25
C THR A 105 -14.35 20.81 -10.94
N MET A 106 -14.37 21.84 -10.10
CA MET A 106 -13.71 21.80 -8.78
C MET A 106 -14.31 20.73 -7.87
N GLY A 107 -15.64 20.57 -7.87
CA GLY A 107 -16.31 19.47 -7.17
C GLY A 107 -15.86 18.10 -7.65
N GLN A 108 -15.75 17.89 -8.97
CA GLN A 108 -15.24 16.65 -9.53
C GLN A 108 -13.76 16.41 -9.19
N ILE A 109 -12.93 17.45 -9.18
CA ILE A 109 -11.53 17.35 -8.75
C ILE A 109 -11.46 16.89 -7.29
N ALA A 110 -12.27 17.46 -6.41
CA ALA A 110 -12.32 17.07 -5.00
C ALA A 110 -12.73 15.61 -4.81
N VAL A 111 -13.78 15.15 -5.52
CA VAL A 111 -14.23 13.75 -5.48
C VAL A 111 -13.15 12.80 -6.00
N ASN A 112 -12.50 13.11 -7.12
CA ASN A 112 -11.41 12.29 -7.65
C ASN A 112 -10.21 12.24 -6.69
N ALA A 113 -9.91 13.34 -6.00
CA ALA A 113 -8.85 13.39 -5.01
C ALA A 113 -9.14 12.47 -3.82
N GLU A 114 -10.39 12.42 -3.36
CA GLU A 114 -10.85 11.54 -2.27
C GLU A 114 -10.80 10.06 -2.70
N GLN A 115 -11.34 9.72 -3.87
CA GLN A 115 -11.25 8.36 -4.42
C GLN A 115 -9.81 7.86 -4.54
N ARG A 116 -8.86 8.75 -4.88
CA ARG A 116 -7.44 8.40 -4.91
C ARG A 116 -6.88 8.14 -3.52
N LYS A 117 -7.25 8.95 -2.52
CA LYS A 117 -6.85 8.71 -1.12
C LYS A 117 -7.37 7.36 -0.64
N ASP A 118 -8.62 7.05 -0.93
CA ASP A 118 -9.23 5.75 -0.63
C ASP A 118 -8.51 4.61 -1.33
N ALA A 119 -8.13 4.78 -2.60
CA ALA A 119 -7.35 3.78 -3.34
C ALA A 119 -5.94 3.57 -2.74
N ILE A 120 -5.26 4.65 -2.34
CA ILE A 120 -3.94 4.59 -1.68
C ILE A 120 -4.06 3.89 -0.32
N GLU A 121 -5.10 4.21 0.45
CA GLU A 121 -5.38 3.57 1.74
C GLU A 121 -5.69 2.08 1.58
N ASN A 122 -6.55 1.71 0.64
CA ASN A 122 -6.86 0.32 0.34
C ASN A 122 -5.60 -0.46 -0.07
N GLN A 123 -4.73 0.14 -0.88
CA GLN A 123 -3.45 -0.47 -1.27
C GLN A 123 -2.50 -0.62 -0.07
N TYR A 124 -2.41 0.39 0.79
CA TYR A 124 -1.62 0.33 2.02
C TYR A 124 -2.12 -0.76 2.97
N MET A 125 -3.43 -0.82 3.22
CA MET A 125 -4.07 -1.79 4.11
C MET A 125 -3.92 -3.22 3.59
N SER A 126 -4.09 -3.44 2.29
CA SER A 126 -3.84 -4.75 1.64
C SER A 126 -2.38 -5.19 1.78
N THR A 127 -1.44 -4.28 1.51
CA THR A 127 0.00 -4.56 1.64
C THR A 127 0.38 -4.87 3.08
N LYS A 128 -0.12 -4.07 4.03
CA LYS A 128 0.09 -4.26 5.47
C LYS A 128 -0.48 -5.59 5.96
N ALA A 129 -1.68 -5.97 5.53
CA ALA A 129 -2.29 -7.25 5.88
C ALA A 129 -1.45 -8.43 5.37
N ASN A 130 -0.93 -8.35 4.15
CA ASN A 130 -0.05 -9.37 3.58
C ASN A 130 1.28 -9.47 4.35
N LEU A 131 1.95 -8.35 4.62
CA LEU A 131 3.20 -8.31 5.39
C LEU A 131 3.03 -8.85 6.82
N ASN A 132 1.92 -8.49 7.48
CA ASN A 132 1.57 -9.01 8.80
C ASN A 132 1.34 -10.52 8.77
N LYS A 133 0.64 -11.03 7.74
CA LYS A 133 0.44 -12.48 7.57
C LYS A 133 1.78 -13.20 7.42
N GLN A 134 2.70 -12.71 6.58
CA GLN A 134 4.03 -13.29 6.44
C GLN A 134 4.81 -13.30 7.76
N MET A 135 4.72 -12.21 8.54
CA MET A 135 5.36 -12.13 9.87
C MET A 135 4.80 -13.16 10.85
N ASN A 136 3.48 -13.34 10.85
CA ASN A 136 2.79 -14.33 11.69
C ASN A 136 3.18 -15.75 11.27
N ASP A 137 3.19 -16.05 9.98
CA ASP A 137 3.56 -17.37 9.44
C ASP A 137 4.99 -17.75 9.86
N ILE A 138 5.96 -16.82 9.75
CA ILE A 138 7.34 -17.06 10.20
C ILE A 138 7.40 -17.27 11.71
N THR A 139 6.64 -16.50 12.48
CA THR A 139 6.64 -16.61 13.94
C THR A 139 6.01 -17.93 14.39
N MET A 140 4.95 -18.38 13.72
CA MET A 140 4.31 -19.68 13.98
C MET A 140 5.24 -20.84 13.58
N GLN A 141 5.87 -20.78 12.40
CA GLN A 141 6.86 -21.78 11.98
C GLN A 141 8.03 -21.88 12.95
N GLN A 142 8.51 -20.75 13.48
CA GLN A 142 9.54 -20.75 14.53
C GLN A 142 9.04 -21.42 15.81
N ALA A 143 7.82 -21.10 16.25
CA ALA A 143 7.23 -21.69 17.45
C ALA A 143 7.05 -23.21 17.31
N ASP A 144 6.56 -23.69 16.17
CA ASP A 144 6.40 -25.12 15.88
C ASP A 144 7.74 -25.85 15.83
N GLN A 145 8.76 -25.27 15.21
CA GLN A 145 10.11 -25.86 15.21
C GLN A 145 10.71 -25.92 16.61
N VAL A 146 10.51 -24.89 17.44
CA VAL A 146 10.97 -24.88 18.83
C VAL A 146 10.19 -25.91 19.65
N ALA A 147 8.86 -25.99 19.52
CA ALA A 147 8.05 -26.98 20.23
C ALA A 147 8.42 -28.42 19.85
N ASN A 148 8.69 -28.69 18.57
CA ASN A 148 9.17 -29.98 18.09
C ASN A 148 10.58 -30.30 18.59
N ALA A 149 11.48 -29.32 18.62
CA ALA A 149 12.83 -29.50 19.17
C ALA A 149 12.79 -29.78 20.70
N VAL A 150 11.97 -29.04 21.45
CA VAL A 150 11.78 -29.25 22.89
C VAL A 150 11.14 -30.59 23.18
N SER A 151 10.13 -31.01 22.41
CA SER A 151 9.52 -32.34 22.56
C SER A 151 10.50 -33.47 22.20
N GLY A 152 11.34 -33.27 21.18
CA GLY A 152 12.40 -34.21 20.82
C GLY A 152 13.48 -34.32 21.90
N VAL A 153 13.90 -33.19 22.49
CA VAL A 153 14.85 -33.18 23.62
C VAL A 153 14.23 -33.78 24.88
N ALA A 154 12.96 -33.52 25.17
CA ALA A 154 12.27 -34.11 26.31
C ALA A 154 12.15 -35.64 26.17
N ASN A 155 11.85 -36.15 24.97
CA ASN A 155 11.83 -37.60 24.70
C ASN A 155 13.24 -38.20 24.78
N ALA A 156 14.25 -37.54 24.20
CA ALA A 156 15.64 -38.00 24.31
C ALA A 156 16.16 -37.97 25.76
N ALA A 157 15.79 -36.96 26.55
CA ALA A 157 16.13 -36.87 27.97
C ALA A 157 15.36 -37.91 28.81
N ALA A 158 14.10 -38.20 28.48
CA ALA A 158 13.34 -39.26 29.10
C ALA A 158 13.91 -40.65 28.77
N ASP A 159 14.38 -40.86 27.55
CA ASP A 159 15.05 -42.10 27.14
C ASP A 159 16.42 -42.24 27.80
N VAL A 160 17.21 -41.17 27.88
CA VAL A 160 18.48 -41.15 28.64
C VAL A 160 18.24 -41.37 30.14
N ALA A 161 17.22 -40.76 30.74
CA ALA A 161 16.88 -40.96 32.16
C ALA A 161 16.33 -42.37 32.44
N LYS A 162 15.65 -43.00 31.47
CA LYS A 162 15.25 -44.41 31.56
C LYS A 162 16.45 -45.34 31.44
N ILE A 163 17.37 -45.05 30.52
CA ILE A 163 18.65 -45.78 30.37
C ILE A 163 19.48 -45.66 31.65
N ASP A 164 19.64 -44.46 32.20
CA ASP A 164 20.39 -44.23 33.44
C ASP A 164 19.78 -44.97 34.64
N ASN A 165 18.45 -45.02 34.75
CA ASN A 165 17.78 -45.84 35.77
C ASN A 165 17.90 -47.36 35.54
N LEU A 166 18.07 -47.82 34.30
CA LEU A 166 18.30 -49.22 33.96
C LEU A 166 19.75 -49.66 34.23
N PHE A 167 20.74 -48.77 34.03
CA PHE A 167 22.16 -49.05 34.28
C PHE A 167 22.63 -48.67 35.70
N GLY A 168 21.91 -47.79 36.40
CA GLY A 168 22.21 -47.35 37.77
C GLY A 168 21.69 -48.27 38.87
N LYS A 169 21.06 -49.40 38.53
CA LYS A 169 20.54 -50.39 39.50
C LYS A 169 21.26 -51.73 39.41
N SER A 170 22.58 -51.73 39.46
CA SER A 170 23.35 -52.90 39.91
C SER A 170 23.90 -52.62 41.30
N LYS A 171 23.41 -53.38 42.28
CA LYS A 171 24.23 -53.72 43.46
C LYS A 171 25.47 -54.50 43.01
#